data_AF-A0A3B1DKJ2-F1
#
_entry.id   AF-A0A3B1DKJ2-F1
#
_cell.length_a   1.000
_cell.length_b   1.000
_cell.length_c   1.000
_cell.angle_alpha   90.00
_cell.angle_beta   90.00
_cell.angle_gamma   90.00
#
_symmetry.space_group_name_H-M   'P 1'
#
loop_
_entity.id
_entity.type
_entity.pdbx_description
1 polymer ?
#
loop_
_entity_poly.entity_id
_entity_poly.type
_entity_poly.pdbx_seq_one_letter_code
_entity_poly.pdbx_strand_id
1 'polypeptide(L)'
;MKVTEASGYLDFAGQSEPGGAIGNFGIGVVIDSAKAAGIQVHDGMLRVTSDPLSGAVLVPVILADAYGGRVSGSAIIHAPAGASGQSVYEAEFRLSGVPLGELLADWAYLAELEEAAADGELERPRAESRGLVDAGLSLTGVVGDEGNRRGRGRILVGGDSRAEVLSLPLLLPLIKVSNLQVPVHDPLDFGEAVFYLDGDRVVFERVGVFARSVEIFGYGEMRLPGLDLDLRFTSRAAERLPVVSRLVEKFRDELVTTRVRGTVGNPEVSLEQFAKTRRLLARVVGQEPSEQERRMAEIERLSRESGRREWRVPRRDGSSSTRGR
;
A
#
# COMPACT_ATOMS: atom_id res chain seq x y z
N MET A 1 9.12 -11.43 8.28
CA MET A 1 8.66 -11.65 6.90
C MET A 1 9.03 -13.07 6.52
N LYS A 2 8.06 -13.88 6.07
CA LYS A 2 8.30 -15.26 5.63
C LYS A 2 8.61 -15.25 4.13
N VAL A 3 9.69 -15.93 3.77
CA VAL A 3 10.03 -16.26 2.38
C VAL A 3 9.74 -17.73 2.18
N THR A 4 8.98 -18.08 1.14
CA THR A 4 8.62 -19.45 0.77
C THR A 4 8.97 -19.69 -0.69
N GLU A 5 9.00 -20.97 -1.10
CA GLU A 5 9.16 -21.37 -2.52
C GLU A 5 10.40 -20.74 -3.19
N ALA A 6 11.49 -20.58 -2.43
CA ALA A 6 12.71 -19.98 -2.95
C ALA A 6 13.53 -21.00 -3.74
N SER A 7 13.87 -20.65 -4.98
CA SER A 7 14.85 -21.33 -5.82
C SER A 7 15.96 -20.36 -6.21
N GLY A 8 17.19 -20.87 -6.30
CA GLY A 8 18.35 -20.07 -6.66
C GLY A 8 19.66 -20.67 -6.13
N TYR A 9 20.69 -19.84 -6.06
CA TYR A 9 22.00 -20.21 -5.53
C TYR A 9 22.54 -19.17 -4.56
N LEU A 10 23.38 -19.65 -3.65
CA LEU A 10 24.05 -18.86 -2.63
C LEU A 10 25.55 -19.10 -2.75
N ASP A 11 26.30 -18.02 -2.86
CA ASP A 11 27.75 -18.00 -2.76
C ASP A 11 28.16 -17.40 -1.41
N PHE A 12 29.10 -18.05 -0.74
CA PHE A 12 29.55 -17.68 0.60
C PHE A 12 31.07 -17.57 0.61
N ALA A 13 31.57 -16.42 1.04
CA ALA A 13 32.97 -16.17 1.30
C ALA A 13 33.14 -15.69 2.75
N GLY A 14 34.07 -16.30 3.48
CA GLY A 14 34.35 -15.93 4.86
C GLY A 14 35.84 -15.96 5.17
N GLN A 15 36.28 -15.07 6.04
CA GLN A 15 37.61 -15.07 6.64
C GLN A 15 37.47 -15.24 8.16
N SER A 16 38.16 -16.23 8.70
CA SER A 16 38.29 -16.46 10.14
C SER A 16 39.75 -16.26 10.55
N GLU A 17 39.95 -15.70 11.73
CA GLU A 17 41.26 -15.72 12.38
C GLU A 17 41.47 -17.08 13.06
N PRO A 18 42.72 -17.59 13.15
CA PRO A 18 43.01 -18.86 13.84
C PRO A 18 42.47 -18.86 15.28
N GLY A 19 41.47 -19.72 15.55
CA GLY A 19 40.82 -19.84 16.85
C GLY A 19 39.73 -18.80 17.16
N GLY A 20 39.39 -17.92 16.22
CA GLY A 20 38.35 -16.89 16.36
C GLY A 20 37.03 -17.23 15.66
N ALA A 21 35.99 -16.44 15.97
CA ALA A 21 34.75 -16.43 15.19
C ALA A 21 34.99 -15.88 13.77
N ILE A 22 34.07 -16.16 12.83
CA ILE A 22 34.11 -15.57 11.49
C ILE A 22 33.94 -14.06 11.63
N GLY A 23 35.01 -13.29 11.42
CA GLY A 23 35.01 -11.84 11.58
C GLY A 23 34.47 -11.11 10.36
N ASN A 24 34.83 -11.59 9.17
CA ASN A 24 34.38 -11.03 7.89
C ASN A 24 33.72 -12.10 7.06
N PHE A 25 32.46 -11.88 6.68
CA PHE A 25 31.78 -12.72 5.70
C PHE A 25 31.03 -11.88 4.67
N GLY A 26 30.91 -12.46 3.47
CA GLY A 26 30.11 -11.98 2.38
C GLY A 26 29.24 -13.13 1.85
N ILE A 27 27.97 -12.83 1.62
CA ILE A 27 27.02 -13.76 1.02
C ILE A 27 26.45 -13.07 -0.22
N GLY A 28 26.60 -13.70 -1.37
CA GLY A 28 25.87 -13.35 -2.58
C GLY A 28 24.73 -14.34 -2.75
N VAL A 29 23.50 -13.86 -2.89
CA VAL A 29 22.36 -14.73 -3.18
C VAL A 29 21.71 -14.26 -4.46
N VAL A 30 21.51 -15.21 -5.37
CA VAL A 30 20.72 -15.03 -6.58
C VAL A 30 19.51 -15.95 -6.48
N ILE A 31 18.34 -15.38 -6.68
CA ILE A 31 17.04 -16.00 -6.50
C ILE A 31 16.40 -16.06 -7.89
N ASP A 32 16.22 -17.25 -8.44
CA ASP A 32 15.50 -17.41 -9.71
C ASP A 32 14.01 -17.11 -9.52
N SER A 33 13.44 -17.62 -8.41
CA SER A 33 12.08 -17.32 -7.98
C SER A 33 11.93 -17.46 -6.47
N ALA A 34 11.08 -16.65 -5.85
CA ALA A 34 10.67 -16.82 -4.47
C ALA A 34 9.31 -16.16 -4.22
N LYS A 35 8.65 -16.51 -3.12
CA LYS A 35 7.47 -15.82 -2.63
C LYS A 35 7.79 -15.14 -1.31
N ALA A 36 7.70 -13.81 -1.27
CA ALA A 36 8.02 -12.99 -0.10
C ALA A 36 6.78 -12.18 0.31
N ALA A 37 6.28 -12.40 1.53
CA ALA A 37 5.04 -11.76 2.02
C ALA A 37 3.86 -11.90 1.03
N GLY A 38 3.74 -13.08 0.40
CA GLY A 38 2.72 -13.33 -0.61
C GLY A 38 3.06 -12.90 -2.02
N ILE A 39 4.04 -12.01 -2.19
CA ILE A 39 4.42 -11.46 -3.48
C ILE A 39 5.40 -12.41 -4.16
N GLN A 40 5.06 -12.82 -5.37
CA GLN A 40 5.96 -13.57 -6.23
C GLN A 40 7.05 -12.62 -6.76
N VAL A 41 8.30 -13.02 -6.57
CA VAL A 41 9.48 -12.32 -7.07
C VAL A 41 10.33 -13.25 -7.93
N HIS A 42 11.01 -12.67 -8.91
CA HIS A 42 11.89 -13.33 -9.87
C HIS A 42 13.19 -12.56 -10.03
N ASP A 43 14.22 -13.23 -10.56
CA ASP A 43 15.51 -12.61 -10.91
C ASP A 43 16.09 -11.76 -9.76
N GLY A 44 15.92 -12.28 -8.54
CA GLY A 44 16.30 -11.62 -7.31
C GLY A 44 17.80 -11.68 -7.09
N MET A 45 18.36 -10.60 -6.59
CA MET A 45 19.75 -10.54 -6.14
C MET A 45 19.80 -9.79 -4.81
N LEU A 46 20.50 -10.37 -3.84
CA LEU A 46 20.85 -9.69 -2.60
C LEU A 46 22.31 -9.97 -2.24
N ARG A 47 22.92 -8.99 -1.59
CA ARG A 47 24.27 -9.11 -1.05
C ARG A 47 24.20 -8.88 0.44
N VAL A 48 24.81 -9.77 1.21
CA VAL A 48 24.96 -9.65 2.66
C VAL A 48 26.44 -9.52 2.98
N THR A 49 26.82 -8.60 3.85
CA THR A 49 28.20 -8.43 4.30
C THR A 49 28.21 -8.15 5.80
N SER A 50 29.14 -8.72 6.56
CA SER A 50 29.38 -8.29 7.93
C SER A 50 30.23 -7.03 7.96
N ASP A 51 29.94 -6.15 8.91
CA ASP A 51 30.82 -5.05 9.30
C ASP A 51 31.74 -5.52 10.45
N PRO A 52 33.06 -5.65 10.25
CA PRO A 52 33.98 -6.12 11.28
C PRO A 52 34.07 -5.21 12.49
N LEU A 53 33.75 -3.92 12.35
CA LEU A 53 33.90 -2.94 13.43
C LEU A 53 32.71 -2.97 14.38
N SER A 54 31.49 -3.01 13.83
CA SER A 54 30.27 -3.00 14.63
C SER A 54 29.67 -4.39 14.88
N GLY A 55 30.12 -5.40 14.15
CA GLY A 55 29.47 -6.72 14.09
C GLY A 55 28.10 -6.70 13.42
N ALA A 56 27.69 -5.58 12.82
CA ALA A 56 26.42 -5.48 12.11
C ALA A 56 26.43 -6.32 10.83
N VAL A 57 25.25 -6.80 10.45
CA VAL A 57 25.04 -7.47 9.16
C VAL A 57 24.36 -6.46 8.24
N LEU A 58 25.05 -6.13 7.15
CA LEU A 58 24.60 -5.18 6.14
C LEU A 58 24.03 -5.94 4.95
N VAL A 59 22.86 -5.51 4.50
CA VAL A 59 22.24 -5.91 3.24
C VAL A 59 22.10 -4.63 2.40
N PRO A 60 23.20 -4.15 1.77
CA PRO A 60 23.21 -2.86 1.09
C PRO A 60 22.25 -2.80 -0.09
N VAL A 61 21.95 -3.94 -0.72
CA VAL A 61 21.09 -4.01 -1.89
C VAL A 61 20.30 -5.30 -1.90
N ILE A 62 19.00 -5.15 -2.15
CA ILE A 62 18.04 -6.16 -2.52
C ILE A 62 17.43 -5.67 -3.82
N LEU A 63 17.41 -6.50 -4.85
CA LEU A 63 16.75 -6.25 -6.13
C LEU A 63 15.99 -7.51 -6.51
N ALA A 64 14.81 -7.35 -7.09
CA ALA A 64 14.07 -8.43 -7.75
C ALA A 64 13.03 -7.82 -8.69
N ASP A 65 12.51 -8.62 -9.61
CA ASP A 65 11.36 -8.26 -10.42
C ASP A 65 10.08 -8.89 -9.83
N ALA A 66 8.97 -8.14 -9.84
CA ALA A 66 7.68 -8.60 -9.32
C ALA A 66 6.57 -8.23 -10.31
N TYR A 67 5.99 -9.26 -10.95
CA TYR A 67 4.96 -9.13 -11.99
C TYR A 67 5.28 -8.11 -13.09
N GLY A 68 6.54 -8.01 -13.50
CA GLY A 68 7.01 -7.04 -14.50
C GLY A 68 7.31 -5.64 -13.96
N GLY A 69 7.01 -5.37 -12.69
CA GLY A 69 7.56 -4.25 -11.93
C GLY A 69 8.88 -4.62 -11.23
N ARG A 70 9.40 -3.71 -10.41
CA ARG A 70 10.66 -3.89 -9.68
C ARG A 70 10.48 -3.75 -8.17
N VAL A 71 11.17 -4.60 -7.44
CA VAL A 71 11.37 -4.53 -6.00
C VAL A 71 12.81 -4.13 -5.74
N SER A 72 13.02 -3.18 -4.84
CA SER A 72 14.35 -2.84 -4.35
C SER A 72 14.33 -2.60 -2.85
N GLY A 73 15.48 -2.76 -2.19
CA GLY A 73 15.58 -2.49 -0.78
C GLY A 73 16.99 -2.55 -0.23
N SER A 74 17.10 -2.27 1.05
CA SER A 74 18.32 -2.42 1.84
C SER A 74 17.94 -2.70 3.29
N ALA A 75 18.82 -3.35 4.03
CA ALA A 75 18.62 -3.60 5.45
C ALA A 75 19.93 -3.59 6.21
N ILE A 76 19.84 -3.30 7.51
CA ILE A 76 20.94 -3.36 8.46
C ILE A 76 20.42 -4.12 9.68
N ILE A 77 21.17 -5.09 10.16
CA ILE A 77 20.91 -5.79 11.41
C ILE A 77 22.06 -5.45 12.35
N HIS A 78 21.78 -4.67 13.38
CA HIS A 78 22.74 -4.30 14.40
C HIS A 78 23.01 -5.50 15.31
N ALA A 79 24.28 -5.69 15.65
CA ALA A 79 24.68 -6.64 16.67
C ALA A 79 24.01 -6.30 18.02
N PRO A 80 23.69 -7.30 18.84
CA PRO A 80 23.08 -7.05 20.15
C PRO A 80 24.02 -6.24 21.04
N ALA A 81 23.47 -5.27 21.77
CA ALA A 81 24.21 -4.51 22.77
C ALA A 81 24.46 -5.38 24.02
N GLY A 82 25.58 -6.11 24.03
CA GLY A 82 25.98 -6.98 25.15
C GLY A 82 25.44 -8.42 25.06
N ALA A 83 25.82 -9.26 26.03
CA ALA A 83 25.61 -10.71 25.98
C ALA A 83 24.13 -11.16 25.99
N SER A 84 23.22 -10.30 26.46
CA SER A 84 21.77 -10.55 26.47
C SER A 84 21.00 -9.55 25.60
N GLY A 85 21.69 -8.74 24.79
CA GLY A 85 21.04 -7.77 23.92
C GLY A 85 20.24 -8.49 22.84
N GLN A 86 19.16 -7.86 22.38
CA GLN A 86 18.46 -8.31 21.19
C GLN A 86 18.99 -7.53 19.98
N SER A 87 19.11 -8.21 18.83
CA SER A 87 19.47 -7.53 17.58
C SER A 87 18.33 -6.62 17.14
N VAL A 88 18.66 -5.41 16.73
CA VAL A 88 17.73 -4.45 16.12
C VAL A 88 17.98 -4.44 14.64
N TYR A 89 16.93 -4.32 13.83
CA TYR A 89 17.06 -4.17 12.40
C TYR A 89 16.41 -2.87 11.91
N GLU A 90 16.94 -2.37 10.81
CA GLU A 90 16.38 -1.31 9.99
C GLU A 90 16.31 -1.81 8.55
N ALA A 91 15.21 -1.54 7.85
CA ALA A 91 15.02 -1.96 6.48
C ALA A 91 14.24 -0.92 5.68
N GLU A 92 14.63 -0.73 4.43
CA GLU A 92 13.90 0.08 3.46
C GLU A 92 13.54 -0.80 2.26
N PHE A 93 12.30 -0.69 1.80
CA PHE A 93 11.79 -1.36 0.61
C PHE A 93 11.09 -0.36 -0.30
N ARG A 94 11.23 -0.57 -1.61
CA ARG A 94 10.53 0.17 -2.65
C ARG A 94 10.00 -0.80 -3.70
N LEU A 95 8.74 -0.62 -4.06
CA LEU A 95 8.11 -1.23 -5.23
C LEU A 95 7.98 -0.15 -6.30
N SER A 96 8.21 -0.50 -7.56
CA SER A 96 7.95 0.42 -8.66
C SER A 96 7.36 -0.27 -9.87
N GLY A 97 6.31 0.34 -10.42
CA GLY A 97 5.63 -0.14 -11.62
C GLY A 97 5.02 -1.53 -11.49
N VAL A 98 4.65 -1.98 -10.28
CA VAL A 98 4.11 -3.32 -10.06
C VAL A 98 2.61 -3.34 -10.41
N PRO A 99 2.12 -4.22 -11.31
CA PRO A 99 0.70 -4.33 -11.60
C PRO A 99 -0.14 -4.61 -10.35
N LEU A 100 -1.08 -3.70 -10.06
CA LEU A 100 -1.96 -3.76 -8.90
C LEU A 100 -2.85 -5.01 -8.92
N GLY A 101 -3.35 -5.40 -10.10
CA GLY A 101 -4.23 -6.56 -10.23
C GLY A 101 -3.57 -7.85 -9.77
N GLU A 102 -2.30 -8.06 -10.10
CA GLU A 102 -1.53 -9.23 -9.69
C GLU A 102 -1.24 -9.22 -8.19
N LEU A 103 -0.90 -8.04 -7.64
CA LEU A 103 -0.68 -7.84 -6.20
C LEU A 103 -1.93 -8.19 -5.39
N LEU A 104 -3.09 -7.69 -5.83
CA LEU A 104 -4.37 -7.94 -5.16
C LEU A 104 -4.81 -9.39 -5.27
N ALA A 105 -4.58 -10.05 -6.42
CA ALA A 105 -4.87 -11.46 -6.60
C ALA A 105 -4.08 -12.32 -5.59
N ASP A 106 -2.81 -11.99 -5.32
CA ASP A 106 -1.99 -12.73 -4.36
C ASP A 106 -2.39 -12.49 -2.91
N TRP A 107 -2.78 -11.26 -2.56
CA TRP A 107 -3.29 -10.97 -1.21
C TRP A 107 -4.66 -11.59 -0.96
N ALA A 108 -5.56 -11.58 -1.94
CA ALA A 108 -6.84 -12.27 -1.84
C ALA A 108 -6.63 -13.77 -1.64
N TYR A 109 -5.75 -14.37 -2.44
CA TYR A 109 -5.40 -15.79 -2.32
C TYR A 109 -4.77 -16.13 -0.96
N LEU A 110 -3.92 -15.26 -0.41
CA LEU A 110 -3.37 -15.45 0.94
C LEU A 110 -4.45 -15.41 2.03
N ALA A 111 -5.37 -14.45 1.96
CA ALA A 111 -6.46 -14.33 2.93
C ALA A 111 -7.36 -15.59 2.87
N GLU A 112 -7.67 -16.07 1.67
CA GLU A 112 -8.44 -17.31 1.48
C GLU A 112 -7.69 -18.54 1.99
N LEU A 113 -6.36 -18.63 1.82
CA LEU A 113 -5.57 -19.75 2.34
C LEU A 113 -5.58 -19.84 3.87
N GLU A 114 -5.61 -18.70 4.57
CA GLU A 114 -5.73 -18.71 6.04
C GLU A 114 -7.12 -19.20 6.50
N GLU A 115 -8.17 -18.88 5.74
CA GLU A 115 -9.54 -19.33 6.03
C GLU A 115 -9.80 -20.79 5.58
N ALA A 116 -9.23 -21.21 4.46
CA ALA A 116 -9.53 -22.45 3.76
C ALA A 116 -8.65 -23.64 4.16
N ALA A 117 -8.07 -23.65 5.36
CA ALA A 117 -7.26 -24.75 5.90
C ALA A 117 -7.99 -26.11 6.03
N ALA A 118 -9.14 -26.32 5.36
CA ALA A 118 -9.99 -27.49 5.43
C ALA A 118 -10.61 -27.89 4.05
N ASP A 119 -9.81 -28.40 3.11
CA ASP A 119 -10.25 -29.32 2.04
C ASP A 119 -10.58 -28.77 0.62
N GLY A 120 -10.06 -27.61 0.19
CA GLY A 120 -10.28 -27.10 -1.18
C GLY A 120 -9.01 -26.77 -1.98
N GLU A 121 -8.96 -27.17 -3.26
CA GLU A 121 -8.07 -26.53 -4.25
C GLU A 121 -8.62 -25.12 -4.52
N LEU A 122 -7.92 -24.10 -4.02
CA LEU A 122 -8.26 -22.70 -4.31
C LEU A 122 -7.69 -22.30 -5.67
N GLU A 123 -8.57 -21.86 -6.59
CA GLU A 123 -8.15 -21.21 -7.82
C GLU A 123 -7.75 -19.76 -7.55
N ARG A 124 -6.57 -19.35 -8.04
CA ARG A 124 -6.12 -17.96 -7.94
C ARG A 124 -7.08 -17.04 -8.71
N PRO A 125 -7.60 -15.97 -8.09
CA PRO A 125 -8.44 -14.99 -8.80
C PRO A 125 -7.71 -14.39 -10.00
N ARG A 126 -8.44 -14.12 -11.09
CA ARG A 126 -7.87 -13.45 -12.26
C ARG A 126 -7.60 -11.98 -11.95
N ALA A 127 -6.43 -11.48 -12.33
CA ALA A 127 -6.08 -10.07 -12.23
C ALA A 127 -6.91 -9.22 -13.21
N GLU A 128 -7.85 -8.43 -12.68
CA GLU A 128 -8.69 -7.53 -13.48
C GLU A 128 -8.13 -6.10 -13.60
N SER A 129 -7.29 -5.69 -12.64
CA SER A 129 -6.80 -4.31 -12.56
C SER A 129 -5.53 -4.08 -13.37
N ARG A 130 -5.52 -2.98 -14.14
CA ARG A 130 -4.37 -2.55 -14.96
C ARG A 130 -3.55 -1.41 -14.33
N GLY A 131 -3.87 -1.00 -13.11
CA GLY A 131 -3.10 0.02 -12.39
C GLY A 131 -1.69 -0.45 -12.09
N LEU A 132 -0.74 0.48 -12.02
CA LEU A 132 0.61 0.24 -11.53
C LEU A 132 0.75 0.79 -10.11
N VAL A 133 1.56 0.12 -9.31
CA VAL A 133 1.84 0.46 -7.91
C VAL A 133 3.29 0.87 -7.78
N ASP A 134 3.50 2.05 -7.21
CA ASP A 134 4.76 2.47 -6.63
C ASP A 134 4.56 2.56 -5.11
N ALA A 135 5.42 1.91 -4.34
CA ALA A 135 5.31 1.92 -2.88
C ALA A 135 6.67 2.07 -2.23
N GLY A 136 6.69 2.65 -1.04
CA GLY A 136 7.87 2.72 -0.18
C GLY A 136 7.50 2.34 1.24
N LEU A 137 8.38 1.58 1.90
CA LEU A 137 8.26 1.18 3.29
C LEU A 137 9.62 1.28 3.98
N SER A 138 9.70 2.04 5.06
CA SER A 138 10.79 1.98 6.03
C SER A 138 10.31 1.23 7.27
N LEU A 139 11.09 0.29 7.76
CA LEU A 139 10.76 -0.59 8.88
C LEU A 139 11.93 -0.67 9.85
N THR A 140 11.65 -0.61 11.14
CA THR A 140 12.60 -0.88 12.21
C THR A 140 11.97 -1.84 13.21
N GLY A 141 12.79 -2.58 13.95
CA GLY A 141 12.26 -3.45 14.99
C GLY A 141 13.32 -4.34 15.61
N VAL A 142 12.87 -5.21 16.50
CA VAL A 142 13.72 -6.20 17.16
C VAL A 142 13.60 -7.53 16.41
N VAL A 143 14.74 -8.18 16.14
CA VAL A 143 14.77 -9.48 15.46
C VAL A 143 14.06 -10.51 16.33
N GLY A 144 13.05 -11.19 15.76
CA GLY A 144 12.26 -12.21 16.44
C GLY A 144 11.09 -11.69 17.26
N ASP A 145 10.90 -10.37 17.37
CA ASP A 145 9.76 -9.77 18.06
C ASP A 145 8.90 -8.96 17.08
N GLU A 146 7.74 -9.52 16.73
CA GLU A 146 6.83 -8.89 15.78
C GLU A 146 6.06 -7.71 16.37
N GLY A 147 5.86 -7.68 17.69
CA GLY A 147 5.15 -6.60 18.39
C GLY A 147 5.97 -5.31 18.47
N ASN A 148 7.29 -5.40 18.34
CA ASN A 148 8.19 -4.23 18.36
C ASN A 148 8.49 -3.66 16.97
N ARG A 149 7.77 -4.07 15.93
CA ARG A 149 7.93 -3.54 14.58
C ARG A 149 7.36 -2.13 14.49
N ARG A 150 8.11 -1.20 13.92
CA ARG A 150 7.64 0.16 13.62
C ARG A 150 8.01 0.52 12.20
N GLY A 151 7.12 1.17 11.49
CA GLY A 151 7.40 1.53 10.11
C GLY A 151 6.57 2.69 9.61
N ARG A 152 6.96 3.19 8.44
CA ARG A 152 6.24 4.22 7.70
C ARG A 152 6.27 3.89 6.23
N GLY A 153 5.17 4.13 5.55
CA GLY A 153 5.09 3.86 4.13
C GLY A 153 4.13 4.76 3.39
N ARG A 154 4.30 4.74 2.08
CA ARG A 154 3.46 5.42 1.11
C ARG A 154 3.22 4.48 -0.05
N ILE A 155 1.98 4.42 -0.51
CA ILE A 155 1.55 3.69 -1.70
C ILE A 155 0.98 4.72 -2.66
N LEU A 156 1.39 4.60 -3.92
CA LEU A 156 0.87 5.35 -5.04
C LEU A 156 0.37 4.35 -6.06
N VAL A 157 -0.84 4.57 -6.53
CA VAL A 157 -1.48 3.77 -7.57
C VAL A 157 -1.78 4.72 -8.70
N GLY A 158 -1.24 4.42 -9.87
CA GLY A 158 -1.46 5.21 -11.07
C GLY A 158 -1.32 4.34 -12.31
N GLY A 159 -1.93 4.75 -13.41
CA GLY A 159 -1.74 4.11 -14.71
C GLY A 159 -1.22 5.13 -15.71
N ASP A 160 -0.44 4.67 -16.69
CA ASP A 160 -0.30 5.45 -17.90
C ASP A 160 -1.71 5.63 -18.51
N SER A 161 -1.95 6.81 -19.07
CA SER A 161 -3.18 7.45 -19.58
C SER A 161 -4.25 6.60 -20.30
N ARG A 162 -4.01 5.30 -20.52
CA ARG A 162 -4.85 4.33 -21.23
C ARG A 162 -5.16 3.08 -20.41
N ALA A 163 -4.53 2.89 -19.26
CA ALA A 163 -4.83 1.82 -18.34
C ALA A 163 -6.00 2.26 -17.47
N GLU A 164 -7.21 1.88 -17.85
CA GLU A 164 -8.36 1.91 -16.96
C GLU A 164 -7.96 1.14 -15.69
N VAL A 165 -7.84 1.82 -14.55
CA VAL A 165 -7.68 1.17 -13.25
C VAL A 165 -9.02 0.50 -12.95
N LEU A 166 -9.19 -0.68 -13.53
CA LEU A 166 -10.38 -1.50 -13.41
C LEU A 166 -10.52 -1.96 -11.96
N SER A 167 -11.75 -1.88 -11.48
CA SER A 167 -12.33 -2.65 -10.37
C SER A 167 -11.43 -2.89 -9.16
N LEU A 168 -11.06 -1.85 -8.41
CA LEU A 168 -10.72 -2.08 -7.01
C LEU A 168 -11.97 -2.61 -6.30
N PRO A 169 -11.97 -3.86 -5.75
CA PRO A 169 -13.14 -4.47 -5.14
C PRO A 169 -13.77 -3.58 -4.08
N LEU A 170 -12.94 -2.79 -3.38
CA LEU A 170 -13.37 -1.84 -2.38
C LEU A 170 -14.03 -0.58 -2.94
N LEU A 171 -13.60 -0.09 -4.11
CA LEU A 171 -14.09 1.18 -4.64
C LEU A 171 -15.43 1.05 -5.35
N LEU A 172 -15.71 -0.09 -6.00
CA LEU A 172 -16.97 -0.28 -6.74
C LEU A 172 -18.21 -0.10 -5.85
N PRO A 173 -18.29 -0.69 -4.64
CA PRO A 173 -19.38 -0.41 -3.71
C PRO A 173 -19.47 1.07 -3.33
N LEU A 174 -18.34 1.74 -3.07
CA LEU A 174 -18.31 3.16 -2.70
C LEU A 174 -18.85 4.06 -3.83
N ILE A 175 -18.50 3.76 -5.08
CA ILE A 175 -18.96 4.52 -6.25
C ILE A 175 -20.45 4.25 -6.51
N LYS A 176 -20.90 2.99 -6.46
CA LYS A 176 -22.32 2.60 -6.64
C LYS A 176 -23.23 3.33 -5.64
N VAL A 177 -22.76 3.44 -4.40
CA VAL A 177 -23.44 4.15 -3.33
C VAL A 177 -23.44 5.67 -3.56
N SER A 178 -22.32 6.24 -4.04
CA SER A 178 -22.18 7.68 -4.21
C SER A 178 -22.97 8.25 -5.40
N ASN A 179 -23.14 7.51 -6.50
CA ASN A 179 -23.68 8.09 -7.73
C ASN A 179 -25.19 7.90 -7.94
N LEU A 180 -25.89 7.03 -7.18
CA LEU A 180 -27.32 6.68 -7.36
C LEU A 180 -27.73 6.36 -8.83
N GLN A 181 -26.75 6.24 -9.71
CA GLN A 181 -26.79 5.99 -11.14
C GLN A 181 -25.62 5.06 -11.41
N VAL A 182 -25.82 4.07 -12.28
CA VAL A 182 -24.78 3.11 -12.65
C VAL A 182 -23.69 3.88 -13.41
N PRO A 183 -22.48 4.05 -12.86
CA PRO A 183 -21.39 4.68 -13.57
C PRO A 183 -20.96 3.73 -14.68
N VAL A 184 -21.15 4.14 -15.92
CA VAL A 184 -20.64 3.40 -17.07
C VAL A 184 -19.25 3.96 -17.34
N HIS A 185 -18.21 3.29 -16.80
CA HIS A 185 -16.78 3.52 -17.11
C HIS A 185 -16.16 4.86 -16.66
N ASP A 186 -16.15 5.18 -15.36
CA ASP A 186 -15.22 6.21 -14.84
C ASP A 186 -13.97 5.53 -14.26
N PRO A 187 -12.84 5.51 -15.00
CA PRO A 187 -11.62 4.87 -14.52
C PRO A 187 -11.05 5.66 -13.33
N LEU A 188 -10.45 4.94 -12.38
CA LEU A 188 -9.67 5.61 -11.34
C LEU A 188 -8.40 6.19 -11.98
N ASP A 189 -8.17 7.48 -11.81
CA ASP A 189 -6.99 8.16 -12.37
C ASP A 189 -5.77 7.94 -11.46
N PHE A 190 -5.96 8.08 -10.14
CA PHE A 190 -4.87 8.07 -9.17
C PHE A 190 -5.35 7.67 -7.77
N GLY A 191 -4.50 6.94 -7.04
CA GLY A 191 -4.68 6.59 -5.64
C GLY A 191 -3.41 6.84 -4.83
N GLU A 192 -3.57 7.29 -3.59
CA GLU A 192 -2.49 7.43 -2.61
C GLU A 192 -2.94 6.83 -1.27
N ALA A 193 -2.02 6.16 -0.59
CA ALA A 193 -2.15 5.87 0.83
C ALA A 193 -0.86 6.25 1.57
N VAL A 194 -0.98 6.86 2.75
CA VAL A 194 0.11 7.11 3.69
C VAL A 194 -0.23 6.42 4.99
N PHE A 195 0.71 5.65 5.51
CA PHE A 195 0.49 4.82 6.69
C PHE A 195 1.73 4.70 7.56
N TYR A 196 1.51 4.30 8.79
CA TYR A 196 2.56 3.79 9.66
C TYR A 196 2.21 2.38 10.17
N LEU A 197 3.25 1.63 10.52
CA LEU A 197 3.14 0.32 11.13
C LEU A 197 3.52 0.45 12.61
N ASP A 198 2.75 -0.17 13.49
CA ASP A 198 3.02 -0.30 14.91
C ASP A 198 2.64 -1.73 15.35
N GLY A 199 3.66 -2.57 15.55
CA GLY A 199 3.52 -4.01 15.77
C GLY A 199 2.83 -4.71 14.61
N ASP A 200 1.67 -5.29 14.90
CA ASP A 200 0.77 -5.97 13.98
C ASP A 200 -0.26 -5.02 13.35
N ARG A 201 -0.23 -3.73 13.67
CA ARG A 201 -1.22 -2.76 13.21
C ARG A 201 -0.65 -1.85 12.14
N VAL A 202 -1.33 -1.77 11.00
CA VAL A 202 -1.12 -0.74 9.98
C VAL A 202 -2.16 0.36 10.21
N VAL A 203 -1.72 1.59 10.45
CA VAL A 203 -2.61 2.73 10.59
C VAL A 203 -2.50 3.61 9.35
N PHE A 204 -3.59 3.69 8.61
CA PHE A 204 -3.72 4.57 7.45
C PHE A 204 -4.07 5.97 7.94
N GLU A 205 -3.08 6.83 7.97
CA GLU A 205 -3.25 8.25 8.29
C GLU A 205 -4.07 8.95 7.20
N ARG A 206 -3.87 8.51 5.95
CA ARG A 206 -4.51 9.11 4.79
C ARG A 206 -4.64 8.11 3.67
N VAL A 207 -5.83 8.03 3.11
CA VAL A 207 -6.12 7.35 1.85
C VAL A 207 -6.85 8.35 0.96
N GLY A 208 -6.40 8.49 -0.28
CA GLY A 208 -6.97 9.39 -1.26
C GLY A 208 -7.10 8.69 -2.59
N VAL A 209 -8.26 8.79 -3.21
CA VAL A 209 -8.59 8.12 -4.46
C VAL A 209 -9.30 9.15 -5.33
N PHE A 210 -8.78 9.37 -6.53
CA PHE A 210 -9.16 10.46 -7.41
C PHE A 210 -9.55 9.91 -8.77
N ALA A 211 -10.79 10.19 -9.17
CA ALA A 211 -11.32 9.98 -10.50
C ALA A 211 -11.95 11.28 -11.00
N ARG A 212 -12.33 11.31 -12.28
CA ARG A 212 -12.91 12.52 -12.89
C ARG A 212 -14.25 12.92 -12.28
N SER A 213 -15.09 11.95 -11.91
CA SER A 213 -16.40 12.26 -11.34
C SER A 213 -16.39 12.34 -9.81
N VAL A 214 -15.44 11.66 -9.15
CA VAL A 214 -15.47 11.46 -7.70
C VAL A 214 -14.08 11.51 -7.08
N GLU A 215 -14.01 12.14 -5.91
CA GLU A 215 -12.86 12.04 -5.02
C GLU A 215 -13.30 11.35 -3.73
N ILE A 216 -12.48 10.42 -3.25
CA ILE A 216 -12.73 9.64 -2.05
C ILE A 216 -11.54 9.83 -1.11
N PHE A 217 -11.80 10.20 0.14
CA PHE A 217 -10.80 10.37 1.17
C PHE A 217 -11.11 9.50 2.37
N GLY A 218 -10.11 8.91 2.98
CA GLY A 218 -10.32 8.08 4.15
C GLY A 218 -9.12 7.95 5.06
N TYR A 219 -9.35 7.24 6.15
CA TYR A 219 -8.35 6.85 7.15
C TYR A 219 -8.87 5.63 7.90
N GLY A 220 -8.00 4.99 8.66
CA GLY A 220 -8.39 3.89 9.53
C GLY A 220 -7.22 3.00 9.84
N GLU A 221 -7.50 1.72 10.05
CA GLU A 221 -6.49 0.73 10.41
C GLU A 221 -6.71 -0.59 9.69
N MET A 222 -5.64 -1.38 9.65
CA MET A 222 -5.64 -2.77 9.27
C MET A 222 -4.81 -3.57 10.28
N ARG A 223 -5.25 -4.79 10.61
CA ARG A 223 -4.48 -5.71 11.48
C ARG A 223 -3.81 -6.81 10.65
N LEU A 224 -2.60 -7.18 11.04
CA LEU A 224 -1.80 -8.24 10.45
C LEU A 224 -1.83 -9.49 11.35
N PRO A 225 -1.63 -10.70 10.80
CA PRO A 225 -1.47 -11.00 9.37
C PRO A 225 -2.79 -11.05 8.60
N GLY A 226 -3.94 -11.19 9.28
CA GLY A 226 -5.25 -11.48 8.66
C GLY A 226 -5.86 -10.38 7.78
N LEU A 227 -5.23 -9.21 7.71
CA LEU A 227 -5.65 -8.07 6.88
C LEU A 227 -7.06 -7.55 7.22
N ASP A 228 -7.45 -7.61 8.50
CA ASP A 228 -8.73 -7.07 8.98
C ASP A 228 -8.73 -5.54 8.88
N LEU A 229 -9.64 -4.99 8.08
CA LEU A 229 -9.83 -3.58 7.81
C LEU A 229 -10.84 -2.95 8.77
N ASP A 230 -10.57 -1.72 9.20
CA ASP A 230 -11.58 -0.79 9.71
C ASP A 230 -11.25 0.60 9.18
N LEU A 231 -11.79 0.90 7.99
CA LEU A 231 -11.55 2.14 7.27
C LEU A 231 -12.82 2.98 7.20
N ARG A 232 -12.65 4.29 7.25
CA ARG A 232 -13.73 5.26 7.02
C ARG A 232 -13.38 6.11 5.82
N PHE A 233 -14.33 6.20 4.91
CA PHE A 233 -14.23 6.98 3.69
C PHE A 233 -15.29 8.06 3.66
N THR A 234 -14.99 9.12 2.94
CA THR A 234 -15.90 10.20 2.58
C THR A 234 -15.70 10.51 1.12
N SER A 235 -16.80 10.43 0.38
CA SER A 235 -16.83 10.64 -1.07
C SER A 235 -17.48 11.98 -1.40
N ARG A 236 -17.03 12.59 -2.50
CA ARG A 236 -17.59 13.83 -3.04
C ARG A 236 -17.43 13.90 -4.55
N ALA A 237 -18.30 14.67 -5.21
CA ALA A 237 -18.17 14.93 -6.64
C ALA A 237 -16.97 15.84 -6.94
N ALA A 238 -16.17 15.47 -7.94
CA ALA A 238 -14.97 16.23 -8.37
C ALA A 238 -15.32 17.37 -9.34
N GLU A 239 -16.22 17.12 -10.32
CA GLU A 239 -16.66 18.12 -11.31
C GLU A 239 -18.12 18.58 -11.12
N ARG A 240 -18.40 19.83 -11.53
CA ARG A 240 -19.76 20.35 -11.64
C ARG A 240 -20.35 19.88 -12.96
N LEU A 241 -21.19 18.84 -12.93
CA LEU A 241 -21.98 18.44 -14.11
C LEU A 241 -22.89 19.62 -14.54
N PRO A 242 -22.74 20.16 -15.76
CA PRO A 242 -23.42 21.40 -16.17
C PRO A 242 -24.94 21.26 -16.42
N VAL A 243 -25.56 20.09 -16.19
CA VAL A 243 -26.94 19.79 -16.63
C VAL A 243 -27.84 19.18 -15.55
N VAL A 244 -27.39 19.05 -14.30
CA VAL A 244 -28.27 18.51 -13.24
C VAL A 244 -29.21 19.60 -12.70
N SER A 245 -30.50 19.27 -12.61
CA SER A 245 -31.55 20.16 -12.10
C SER A 245 -31.26 20.63 -10.67
N ARG A 246 -31.69 21.85 -10.32
CA ARG A 246 -31.45 22.50 -9.00
C ARG A 246 -31.86 21.66 -7.78
N LEU A 247 -32.66 20.61 -7.96
CA LEU A 247 -33.07 19.70 -6.89
C LEU A 247 -31.98 18.66 -6.54
N VAL A 248 -31.16 18.25 -7.53
CA VAL A 248 -30.03 17.32 -7.34
C VAL A 248 -28.79 18.04 -6.80
N GLU A 249 -28.62 19.34 -7.10
CA GLU A 249 -27.51 20.14 -6.56
C GLU A 249 -27.46 20.15 -5.02
N LYS A 250 -28.62 20.08 -4.33
CA LYS A 250 -28.67 20.01 -2.86
C LYS A 250 -28.20 18.67 -2.27
N PHE A 251 -28.35 17.57 -3.01
CA PHE A 251 -27.83 16.26 -2.62
C PHE A 251 -26.38 16.04 -3.06
N ARG A 252 -25.92 16.75 -4.11
CA ARG A 252 -24.54 16.65 -4.63
C ARG A 252 -23.47 17.08 -3.62
N ASP A 253 -23.79 18.04 -2.77
CA ASP A 253 -22.86 18.53 -1.73
C ASP A 253 -22.93 17.70 -0.43
N GLU A 254 -23.77 16.65 -0.41
CA GLU A 254 -23.87 15.74 0.73
C GLU A 254 -22.70 14.75 0.69
N LEU A 255 -21.86 14.81 1.72
CA LEU A 255 -20.74 13.89 1.88
C LEU A 255 -21.33 12.57 2.33
N VAL A 256 -21.20 11.53 1.50
CA VAL A 256 -21.52 10.17 1.93
C VAL A 256 -20.32 9.64 2.70
N THR A 257 -20.53 9.35 3.98
CA THR A 257 -19.54 8.66 4.80
C THR A 257 -19.82 7.17 4.73
N THR A 258 -18.79 6.40 4.41
CA THR A 258 -18.88 4.94 4.30
C THR A 258 -17.85 4.32 5.20
N ARG A 259 -18.24 3.26 5.90
CA ARG A 259 -17.34 2.46 6.72
C ARG A 259 -17.12 1.11 6.07
N VAL A 260 -15.86 0.76 5.95
CA VAL A 260 -15.37 -0.48 5.37
C VAL A 260 -14.79 -1.32 6.49
N ARG A 261 -15.29 -2.54 6.63
CA ARG A 261 -14.81 -3.55 7.59
C ARG A 261 -14.54 -4.87 6.88
N GLY A 262 -14.20 -5.93 7.62
CA GLY A 262 -13.91 -7.25 7.07
C GLY A 262 -12.45 -7.36 6.65
N THR A 263 -12.12 -8.30 5.77
CA THR A 263 -10.75 -8.49 5.29
C THR A 263 -10.51 -7.78 3.96
N VAL A 264 -9.25 -7.67 3.52
CA VAL A 264 -8.92 -7.13 2.19
C VAL A 264 -9.59 -7.95 1.06
N GLY A 265 -9.72 -9.27 1.24
CA GLY A 265 -10.39 -10.15 0.27
C GLY A 265 -11.91 -10.06 0.29
N ASN A 266 -12.51 -9.87 1.48
CA ASN A 266 -13.95 -9.78 1.66
C ASN A 266 -14.37 -8.52 2.46
N PRO A 267 -14.31 -7.32 1.85
CA PRO A 267 -14.64 -6.09 2.54
C PRO A 267 -16.17 -5.89 2.65
N GLU A 268 -16.63 -5.63 3.87
CA GLU A 268 -18.01 -5.24 4.17
C GLU A 268 -18.16 -3.72 4.12
N VAL A 269 -19.00 -3.22 3.22
CA VAL A 269 -19.21 -1.79 3.01
C VAL A 269 -20.56 -1.37 3.59
N SER A 270 -20.52 -0.48 4.59
CA SER A 270 -21.72 0.02 5.28
C SER A 270 -21.82 1.54 5.20
N LEU A 271 -23.03 2.02 4.94
CA LEU A 271 -23.35 3.44 4.87
C LEU A 271 -23.54 4.02 6.28
N GLU A 272 -22.71 4.99 6.67
CA GLU A 272 -22.95 5.77 7.89
C GLU A 272 -23.82 6.99 7.53
N GLN A 273 -25.13 6.85 7.69
CA GLN A 273 -26.06 7.94 7.37
C GLN A 273 -25.92 9.13 8.33
N PHE A 274 -25.91 10.32 7.73
CA PHE A 274 -26.16 11.63 8.37
C PHE A 274 -25.13 12.13 9.40
N ALA A 275 -23.83 12.04 9.11
CA ALA A 275 -22.83 12.79 9.89
C ALA A 275 -23.10 14.31 9.85
N LYS A 276 -23.44 14.88 8.68
CA LYS A 276 -23.69 16.33 8.54
C LYS A 276 -24.99 16.82 9.19
N THR A 277 -26.08 16.05 9.12
CA THR A 277 -27.34 16.43 9.80
C THR A 277 -27.13 16.44 11.31
N ARG A 278 -26.34 15.49 11.84
CA ARG A 278 -25.87 15.52 13.23
C ARG A 278 -24.98 16.73 13.51
N ARG A 279 -24.07 17.13 12.61
CA ARG A 279 -23.26 18.36 12.76
C ARG A 279 -24.12 19.62 12.86
N LEU A 280 -25.17 19.75 12.04
CA LEU A 280 -26.06 20.90 12.09
C LEU A 280 -26.84 20.94 13.42
N LEU A 281 -27.35 19.79 13.87
CA LEU A 281 -27.97 19.67 15.19
C LEU A 281 -26.98 19.94 16.33
N ALA A 282 -25.78 19.35 16.27
CA ALA A 282 -24.73 19.50 17.27
C ALA A 282 -24.22 20.94 17.36
N ARG A 283 -24.09 21.64 16.22
CA ARG A 283 -23.64 23.04 16.17
C ARG A 283 -24.72 24.00 16.66
N VAL A 284 -25.99 23.69 16.44
CA VAL A 284 -27.12 24.40 17.07
C VAL A 284 -27.12 24.17 18.60
N VAL A 285 -26.63 23.01 19.06
CA VAL A 285 -26.51 22.65 20.48
C VAL A 285 -25.14 23.06 21.09
N GLY A 286 -24.25 23.69 20.32
CA GLY A 286 -22.96 24.19 20.81
C GLY A 286 -21.87 23.13 21.04
N GLN A 287 -22.01 21.93 20.48
CA GLN A 287 -20.97 20.90 20.56
C GLN A 287 -19.83 21.18 19.57
N GLU A 288 -18.59 21.09 20.06
CA GLU A 288 -17.40 21.21 19.22
C GLU A 288 -17.29 20.06 18.20
N PRO A 289 -16.69 20.30 17.02
CA PRO A 289 -16.39 19.24 16.05
C PRO A 289 -15.57 18.14 16.71
N SER A 290 -15.96 16.88 16.52
CA SER A 290 -15.25 15.74 17.08
C SER A 290 -13.82 15.65 16.53
N GLU A 291 -12.90 15.03 17.26
CA GLU A 291 -11.52 14.83 16.78
C GLU A 291 -11.47 14.13 15.41
N GLN A 292 -12.42 13.23 15.15
CA GLN A 292 -12.55 12.52 13.88
C GLN A 292 -12.84 13.47 12.73
N GLU A 293 -13.71 14.45 12.94
CA GLU A 293 -14.05 15.46 11.93
C GLU A 293 -12.87 16.38 11.62
N ARG A 294 -12.14 16.78 12.67
CA ARG A 294 -10.93 17.61 12.52
C ARG A 294 -9.87 16.87 11.70
N ARG A 295 -9.63 15.59 12.00
CA ARG A 295 -8.71 14.73 11.24
C ARG A 295 -9.13 14.59 9.78
N MET A 296 -10.40 14.32 9.50
CA MET A 296 -10.88 14.15 8.13
C MET A 296 -10.74 15.43 7.28
N ALA A 297 -11.04 16.60 7.85
CA ALA A 297 -10.87 17.87 7.16
C ALA A 297 -9.38 18.19 6.88
N GLU A 298 -8.48 17.82 7.80
CA GLU A 298 -7.05 17.96 7.62
C GLU A 298 -6.52 17.03 6.51
N ILE A 299 -6.94 15.75 6.52
CA ILE A 299 -6.60 14.78 5.49
C ILE A 299 -7.02 15.28 4.11
N GLU A 300 -8.26 15.77 3.98
CA GLU A 300 -8.77 16.31 2.72
C GLU A 300 -7.92 17.47 2.18
N ARG A 301 -7.49 18.38 3.07
CA ARG A 301 -6.62 19.50 2.70
C ARG A 301 -5.26 19.00 2.17
N LEU A 302 -4.62 18.08 2.90
CA LEU A 302 -3.30 17.56 2.56
C LEU A 302 -3.31 16.71 1.27
N SER A 303 -4.34 15.90 1.06
CA SER A 303 -4.49 15.10 -0.15
C SER A 303 -4.61 15.96 -1.40
N ARG A 304 -5.38 17.06 -1.33
CA ARG A 304 -5.55 17.99 -2.47
C ARG A 304 -4.26 18.71 -2.85
N GLU A 305 -3.45 19.07 -1.86
CA GLU A 305 -2.15 19.70 -2.11
C GLU A 305 -1.19 18.72 -2.81
N SER A 306 -1.25 17.44 -2.45
CA SER A 306 -0.40 16.39 -3.02
C SER A 306 -0.82 16.04 -4.45
N GLY A 307 -2.11 15.75 -4.68
CA GLY A 307 -2.61 15.39 -6.02
C GLY A 307 -2.41 16.48 -7.07
N ARG A 308 -2.50 17.77 -6.70
CA ARG A 308 -2.26 18.89 -7.64
C ARG A 308 -0.79 19.00 -8.09
N ARG A 309 0.17 18.60 -7.25
CA ARG A 309 1.59 18.64 -7.61
C ARG A 309 1.93 17.51 -8.57
N GLU A 310 1.37 16.33 -8.33
CA GLU A 310 1.66 15.12 -9.08
C GLU A 310 0.97 15.11 -10.46
N TRP A 311 -0.25 15.64 -10.57
CA TRP A 311 -0.94 15.81 -11.86
C TRP A 311 -0.22 16.79 -12.82
N ARG A 312 0.69 17.64 -12.32
CA ARG A 312 1.43 18.62 -13.13
C ARG A 312 2.70 18.09 -13.77
N VAL A 313 3.01 16.79 -13.67
CA VAL A 313 4.11 16.23 -14.47
C VAL A 313 3.77 16.43 -15.95
N PRO A 314 4.55 17.24 -16.69
CA PRO A 314 4.28 17.47 -18.10
C PRO A 314 4.33 16.12 -18.80
N ARG A 315 3.26 15.75 -19.51
CA ARG A 315 3.31 14.66 -20.49
C ARG A 315 4.54 14.94 -21.35
N ARG A 316 5.55 14.10 -21.21
CA ARG A 316 6.75 14.15 -22.03
C ARG A 316 6.30 13.67 -23.40
N ASP A 317 5.71 14.59 -24.16
CA ASP A 317 5.30 14.35 -25.53
C ASP A 317 6.55 13.90 -26.27
N GLY A 318 6.61 12.61 -26.56
CA GLY A 318 7.66 11.96 -27.33
C GLY A 318 7.60 12.41 -28.77
N SER A 319 7.82 13.70 -29.02
CA SER A 319 8.19 14.21 -30.34
C SER A 319 9.67 13.85 -30.58
N SER A 320 9.89 12.58 -30.90
CA SER A 320 11.12 12.17 -31.55
C SER A 320 11.14 12.80 -32.94
N SER A 321 11.76 13.98 -33.03
CA SER A 321 12.07 14.59 -34.30
C SER A 321 13.05 13.69 -35.04
N THR A 322 12.54 12.97 -36.04
CA THR A 322 13.34 12.37 -37.09
C THR A 322 13.96 13.52 -37.89
N ARG A 323 15.17 13.93 -37.54
CA ARG A 323 16.00 14.76 -38.44
C ARG A 323 16.83 13.81 -39.28
N GLY A 324 16.40 13.66 -40.53
CA GLY A 324 17.29 13.20 -41.58
C GLY A 324 18.40 14.23 -41.80
N ARG A 325 19.62 13.72 -41.99
CA ARG A 325 20.60 14.16 -42.98
C ARG A 325 21.62 13.06 -43.17
#